data_AF-A0A0B7J547-F1
#
_entry.id   AF-A0A0B7J547-F1
#
_cell.length_a   1.000
_cell.length_b   1.000
_cell.length_c   1.000
_cell.angle_alpha   90.00
_cell.angle_beta   90.00
_cell.angle_gamma   90.00
#
_symmetry.space_group_name_H-M   'P 1'
#
loop_
_entity.id
_entity.type
_entity.pdbx_description
1 polymer ?
#
loop_
_entity_poly.entity_id
_entity_poly.type
_entity_poly.pdbx_seq_one_letter_code
_entity_poly.pdbx_strand_id
1 'polypeptide(L)'
;MRMERHKDKINSLKTSIGNYENKKDLLEKERQAKIDTKALEEFVQQTMFHLKYSSTHVISCGLGVALGGGCELLLHSSFIIGNQELNAGLVELGVGLIPRWVGVTEIFARTRGDKTKLIKNIRNII
;
A
#
# COMPACT_ATOMS: atom_id res chain seq x y z
N MET A 1 15.52 29.42 46.76
CA MET A 1 16.67 29.34 45.82
C MET A 1 16.97 27.96 45.22
N ARG A 2 17.18 26.86 45.97
CA ARG A 2 17.49 25.54 45.34
C ARG A 2 16.26 24.85 44.74
N MET A 3 15.08 25.11 45.31
CA MET A 3 13.80 24.57 44.84
C MET A 3 13.26 25.27 43.58
N GLU A 4 13.48 26.59 43.41
CA GLU A 4 13.10 27.30 42.17
C GLU A 4 13.86 26.78 40.94
N ARG A 5 15.19 26.61 41.06
CA ARG A 5 16.02 26.07 39.97
C ARG A 5 15.60 24.66 39.51
N HIS A 6 14.97 23.87 40.38
CA HIS A 6 14.44 22.55 40.00
C HIS A 6 13.12 22.67 39.22
N LYS A 7 12.25 23.60 39.59
CA LYS A 7 11.00 23.88 38.87
C LYS A 7 11.28 24.42 37.46
N ASP A 8 12.28 25.29 37.32
CA ASP A 8 12.67 25.84 36.02
C ASP A 8 13.22 24.76 35.09
N LYS A 9 13.99 23.81 35.64
CA LYS A 9 14.53 22.67 34.87
C LYS A 9 13.44 21.70 34.43
N ILE A 10 12.45 21.45 35.29
CA ILE A 10 11.28 20.63 34.96
C ILE A 10 10.42 21.31 33.88
N ASN A 11 10.18 22.62 34.00
CA ASN A 11 9.42 23.36 33.00
C ASN A 11 10.15 23.43 31.66
N SER A 12 11.46 23.65 31.67
CA SER A 12 12.32 23.59 30.47
C SER A 12 12.29 22.20 29.81
N LEU A 13 12.34 21.12 30.58
CA LEU A 13 12.17 19.76 30.05
C LEU A 13 10.78 19.53 29.43
N LYS A 14 9.71 20.05 30.05
CA LYS A 14 8.35 20.03 29.46
C LYS A 14 8.23 20.89 28.19
N THR A 15 9.09 21.90 28.02
CA THR A 15 9.09 22.73 26.80
C THR A 15 9.87 22.07 25.66
N SER A 16 10.98 21.38 25.96
CA SER A 16 11.77 20.63 24.98
C SER A 16 11.12 19.31 24.56
N ILE A 17 10.38 18.67 25.46
CA ILE A 17 9.55 17.50 25.17
C ILE A 17 8.14 18.04 24.95
N GLY A 18 7.85 18.52 23.73
CA GLY A 18 6.61 19.25 23.43
C GLY A 18 5.36 18.64 24.11
N ASN A 19 4.52 19.48 24.71
CA ASN A 19 3.34 19.12 25.50
C ASN A 19 2.58 17.89 24.96
N TYR A 20 2.82 16.72 25.56
CA TYR A 20 2.06 15.48 25.33
C TYR A 20 0.77 15.42 26.17
N GLU A 21 0.09 16.56 26.41
CA GLU A 21 -1.05 16.60 27.35
C GLU A 21 -2.43 16.79 26.70
N ASN A 22 -2.56 17.02 25.39
CA ASN A 22 -3.88 17.14 24.76
C ASN A 22 -4.24 15.93 23.89
N LYS A 23 -4.94 14.96 24.50
CA LYS A 23 -5.49 13.76 23.81
C LYS A 23 -6.31 14.13 22.56
N LYS A 24 -6.93 15.31 22.54
CA LYS A 24 -7.67 15.84 21.39
C LYS A 24 -6.79 16.09 20.17
N ASP A 25 -5.59 16.63 20.35
CA ASP A 25 -4.68 16.95 19.23
C ASP A 25 -4.08 15.68 18.63
N LEU A 26 -3.86 14.64 19.44
CA LEU A 26 -3.43 13.31 18.98
C LEU A 26 -4.55 12.61 18.19
N LEU A 27 -5.79 12.68 18.70
CA LEU A 27 -6.97 12.14 18.01
C LEU A 27 -7.22 12.83 16.67
N GLU A 28 -7.03 14.15 16.59
CA GLU A 28 -7.17 14.91 15.35
C GLU A 28 -6.07 14.54 14.35
N LYS A 29 -4.81 14.39 14.80
CA LYS A 29 -3.69 13.91 13.97
C LYS A 29 -3.90 12.49 13.46
N GLU A 30 -4.34 11.57 14.31
CA GLU A 30 -4.68 10.20 13.90
C GLU A 30 -5.84 10.18 12.91
N ARG A 31 -6.84 11.04 13.12
CA ARG A 31 -7.99 11.16 12.20
C ARG A 31 -7.53 11.71 10.85
N GLN A 32 -6.70 12.74 10.83
CA GLN A 32 -6.14 13.30 9.62
C GLN A 32 -5.30 12.26 8.86
N ALA A 33 -4.41 11.53 9.56
CA ALA A 33 -3.62 10.46 8.96
C ALA A 33 -4.48 9.33 8.36
N LYS A 34 -5.64 9.02 8.99
CA LYS A 34 -6.61 8.06 8.44
C LYS A 34 -7.34 8.60 7.21
N ILE A 35 -7.63 9.90 7.17
CA ILE A 35 -8.24 10.55 6.00
C ILE A 35 -7.25 10.55 4.83
N ASP A 36 -6.01 10.91 5.09
CA ASP A 36 -4.96 11.00 4.07
C ASP A 36 -4.65 9.62 3.46
N THR A 37 -4.58 8.57 4.28
CA THR A 37 -4.36 7.20 3.81
C THR A 37 -5.53 6.68 2.98
N LYS A 38 -6.78 7.00 3.36
CA LYS A 38 -7.97 6.63 2.58
C LYS A 38 -7.99 7.34 1.22
N ALA A 39 -7.71 8.65 1.20
CA ALA A 39 -7.64 9.41 -0.05
C ALA A 39 -6.58 8.87 -1.01
N LEU A 40 -5.42 8.47 -0.48
CA LEU A 40 -4.36 7.85 -1.27
C LEU A 40 -4.81 6.50 -1.86
N GLU A 41 -5.46 5.66 -1.07
CA GLU A 41 -5.98 4.37 -1.55
C GLU A 41 -6.99 4.55 -2.69
N GLU A 42 -7.96 5.45 -2.51
CA GLU A 42 -8.98 5.74 -3.52
C GLU A 42 -8.35 6.26 -4.81
N PHE A 43 -7.39 7.18 -4.70
CA PHE A 43 -6.65 7.71 -5.84
C PHE A 43 -5.90 6.61 -6.61
N VAL A 44 -5.18 5.74 -5.90
CA VAL A 44 -4.42 4.65 -6.54
C VAL A 44 -5.36 3.64 -7.18
N GLN A 45 -6.43 3.21 -6.49
CA GLN A 45 -7.42 2.28 -7.06
C GLN A 45 -8.09 2.84 -8.31
N GLN A 46 -8.49 4.11 -8.29
CA GLN A 46 -9.06 4.78 -9.46
C GLN A 46 -8.06 4.84 -10.61
N THR A 47 -6.79 5.16 -10.34
CA THR A 47 -5.74 5.19 -11.36
C THR A 47 -5.54 3.82 -12.02
N MET A 48 -5.52 2.75 -11.22
CA MET A 48 -5.42 1.37 -11.73
C MET A 48 -6.61 0.99 -12.61
N PHE A 49 -7.83 1.39 -12.22
CA PHE A 49 -9.02 1.16 -13.05
C PHE A 49 -9.00 1.94 -14.36
N HIS A 50 -8.50 3.18 -14.36
CA HIS A 50 -8.31 3.93 -15.61
C HIS A 50 -7.33 3.21 -16.55
N LEU A 51 -6.29 2.57 -16.01
CA LEU A 51 -5.36 1.77 -16.80
C LEU A 51 -6.05 0.55 -17.42
N LYS A 52 -6.79 -0.21 -16.59
CA LYS A 52 -7.44 -1.46 -16.98
C LYS A 52 -8.57 -1.26 -17.98
N TYR A 53 -9.40 -0.25 -17.75
CA TYR A 53 -10.59 0.04 -18.56
C TYR A 53 -10.34 1.15 -19.59
N SER A 54 -9.07 1.44 -19.88
CA SER A 54 -8.71 2.38 -20.94
C SER A 54 -9.28 1.93 -22.28
N SER A 55 -9.71 2.91 -23.10
CA SER A 55 -10.14 2.66 -24.49
C SER A 55 -9.00 2.20 -25.39
N THR A 56 -7.76 2.36 -24.93
CA THR A 56 -6.55 1.98 -25.67
C THR A 56 -5.83 0.85 -24.94
N HIS A 57 -5.25 -0.08 -25.70
CA HIS A 57 -4.48 -1.17 -25.12
C HIS A 57 -3.26 -0.66 -24.36
N VAL A 58 -3.19 -0.99 -23.08
CA VAL A 58 -2.03 -0.72 -22.23
C VAL A 58 -1.13 -1.94 -22.22
N ILE A 59 0.15 -1.75 -22.54
CA ILE A 59 1.17 -2.78 -22.50
C ILE A 59 2.19 -2.39 -21.43
N SER A 60 2.34 -3.25 -20.43
CA SER A 60 3.39 -3.08 -19.43
C SER A 60 4.61 -3.92 -19.79
N CYS A 61 5.78 -3.29 -19.80
CA CYS A 61 7.07 -3.95 -20.02
C CYS A 61 7.81 -4.08 -18.68
N GLY A 62 7.85 -5.27 -18.11
CA GLY A 62 8.49 -5.55 -16.83
C GLY A 62 9.96 -5.95 -16.98
N LEU A 63 10.83 -5.32 -16.19
CA LEU A 63 12.26 -5.63 -16.07
C LEU A 63 12.65 -5.72 -14.59
N GLY A 64 13.50 -6.68 -14.24
CA GLY A 64 14.04 -6.80 -12.89
C GLY A 64 13.00 -7.30 -11.89
N VAL A 65 12.42 -6.41 -11.08
CA VAL A 65 11.57 -6.79 -9.95
C VAL A 65 10.29 -5.96 -9.92
N ALA A 66 9.13 -6.62 -9.80
CA ALA A 66 7.83 -5.99 -9.66
C ALA A 66 7.00 -6.70 -8.58
N LEU A 67 7.14 -6.25 -7.32
CA LEU A 67 6.50 -6.88 -6.16
C LEU A 67 5.35 -6.05 -5.60
N GLY A 68 4.36 -6.75 -5.05
CA GLY A 68 3.17 -6.17 -4.44
C GLY A 68 2.43 -5.22 -5.39
N GLY A 69 2.26 -3.96 -5.00
CA GLY A 69 1.62 -2.95 -5.83
C GLY A 69 2.22 -2.76 -7.25
N GLY A 70 3.51 -3.04 -7.43
CA GLY A 70 4.13 -3.07 -8.77
C GLY A 70 3.66 -4.24 -9.62
N CYS A 71 3.41 -5.40 -9.00
CA CYS A 71 2.78 -6.56 -9.65
C CYS A 71 1.30 -6.26 -9.96
N GLU A 72 0.58 -5.61 -9.05
CA GLU A 72 -0.82 -5.20 -9.28
C GLU A 72 -0.93 -4.30 -10.53
N LEU A 73 -0.01 -3.33 -10.70
CA LEU A 73 0.04 -2.49 -11.91
C LEU A 73 0.21 -3.32 -13.21
N LEU A 74 1.11 -4.31 -13.21
CA LEU A 74 1.28 -5.21 -14.36
C LEU A 74 -0.03 -5.95 -14.66
N LEU A 75 -0.68 -6.47 -13.63
CA LEU A 75 -1.93 -7.22 -13.74
C LEU A 75 -3.08 -6.36 -14.30
N HIS A 76 -3.10 -5.04 -14.09
CA HIS A 76 -4.09 -4.14 -14.69
C HIS A 76 -3.88 -3.86 -16.18
N SER A 77 -2.72 -4.22 -16.76
CA SER A 77 -2.44 -3.96 -18.17
C SER A 77 -3.12 -4.95 -19.10
N SER A 78 -3.48 -4.54 -20.33
CA SER A 78 -4.04 -5.46 -21.32
C SER A 78 -3.07 -6.59 -21.66
N PHE A 79 -1.78 -6.26 -21.80
CA PHE A 79 -0.71 -7.22 -22.03
C PHE A 79 0.51 -6.91 -21.17
N ILE A 80 1.28 -7.95 -20.86
CA ILE A 80 2.52 -7.86 -20.09
C ILE A 80 3.63 -8.48 -20.93
N ILE A 81 4.70 -7.72 -21.16
CA ILE A 81 5.95 -8.20 -21.74
C ILE A 81 6.96 -8.29 -20.60
N GLY A 82 7.34 -9.51 -20.23
CA GLY A 82 8.36 -9.74 -19.19
C GLY A 82 9.73 -9.99 -19.80
N ASN A 83 10.76 -9.36 -19.24
CA ASN A 83 12.13 -9.81 -19.42
C ASN A 83 12.32 -11.20 -18.76
N GLN A 84 13.28 -12.01 -19.23
CA GLN A 84 13.60 -13.31 -18.63
C GLN A 84 13.96 -13.21 -17.14
N GLU A 85 14.60 -12.12 -16.73
CA GLU A 85 15.00 -11.88 -15.34
C GLU A 85 13.88 -11.24 -14.49
N LEU A 86 12.67 -11.10 -15.03
CA LEU A 86 11.56 -10.47 -14.31
C LEU A 86 11.08 -11.37 -13.17
N ASN A 87 11.27 -10.88 -11.95
CA ASN A 87 10.68 -11.43 -10.74
C ASN A 87 9.46 -10.60 -10.35
N ALA A 88 8.25 -11.12 -10.57
CA ALA A 88 7.00 -10.46 -10.25
C ALA A 88 6.10 -11.32 -9.37
N GLY A 89 5.48 -10.70 -8.36
CA GLY A 89 4.60 -11.42 -7.43
C GLY A 89 3.99 -10.55 -6.33
N LEU A 90 2.93 -11.06 -5.71
CA LEU A 90 2.24 -10.40 -4.60
C LEU A 90 2.81 -10.88 -3.28
N VAL A 91 3.70 -10.08 -2.69
CA VAL A 91 4.43 -10.46 -1.48
C VAL A 91 3.65 -10.19 -0.19
N GLU A 92 2.50 -9.52 -0.30
CA GLU A 92 1.65 -9.14 0.82
C GLU A 92 1.24 -10.36 1.65
N LEU A 93 0.89 -11.47 1.00
CA LEU A 93 0.49 -12.70 1.70
C LEU A 93 1.62 -13.27 2.56
N GLY A 94 2.87 -13.10 2.13
CA GLY A 94 4.05 -13.57 2.88
C GLY A 94 4.27 -12.86 4.21
N VAL A 95 3.68 -11.68 4.41
CA VAL A 95 3.73 -10.91 5.66
C VAL A 95 2.37 -10.81 6.36
N GLY A 96 1.37 -11.58 5.90
CA GLY A 96 0.02 -11.59 6.47
C GLY A 96 -0.86 -10.41 6.04
N LEU A 97 -0.52 -9.74 4.94
CA LEU A 97 -1.31 -8.68 4.31
C LEU A 97 -2.05 -9.21 3.07
N ILE A 98 -3.07 -8.46 2.63
CA ILE A 98 -3.84 -8.77 1.42
C ILE A 98 -3.55 -7.71 0.36
N PRO A 99 -3.38 -8.09 -0.92
CA PRO A 99 -3.27 -7.13 -2.03
C PRO A 99 -4.49 -6.21 -2.08
N ARG A 100 -4.25 -4.90 -2.01
CA ARG A 100 -5.31 -3.90 -1.76
C ARG A 100 -5.58 -2.98 -2.94
N TRP A 101 -4.77 -2.99 -3.99
CA TRP A 101 -5.02 -2.25 -5.24
C TRP A 101 -5.63 -3.16 -6.30
N VAL A 102 -6.63 -3.93 -5.88
CA VAL A 102 -7.48 -4.80 -6.71
C VAL A 102 -6.76 -6.06 -7.23
N GLY A 103 -5.58 -6.40 -6.70
CA GLY A 103 -4.79 -7.56 -7.11
C GLY A 103 -5.53 -8.90 -6.99
N VAL A 104 -6.32 -9.10 -5.93
CA VAL A 104 -7.12 -10.34 -5.76
C VAL A 104 -8.17 -10.49 -6.86
N THR A 105 -8.89 -9.42 -7.16
CA THR A 105 -9.90 -9.39 -8.22
C THR A 105 -9.26 -9.60 -9.59
N GLU A 106 -8.08 -9.03 -9.82
CA GLU A 106 -7.40 -9.14 -11.11
C GLU A 106 -6.84 -10.54 -11.37
N ILE A 107 -6.27 -11.20 -10.35
CA ILE A 107 -5.87 -12.61 -10.44
C ILE A 107 -7.09 -13.46 -10.84
N PHE A 108 -8.23 -13.26 -10.18
CA PHE A 108 -9.45 -14.00 -10.46
C PHE A 108 -10.01 -13.72 -11.86
N ALA A 109 -9.99 -12.46 -12.30
CA ALA A 109 -10.42 -12.07 -13.64
C ALA A 109 -9.54 -12.72 -14.72
N ARG A 110 -8.22 -12.75 -14.52
CA ARG A 110 -7.26 -13.38 -15.44
C ARG A 110 -7.38 -14.90 -15.49
N THR A 111 -7.83 -15.54 -14.42
CA THR A 111 -8.14 -16.98 -14.46
C THR A 111 -9.50 -17.28 -15.09
N ARG A 112 -10.29 -16.25 -15.45
CA ARG A 112 -11.64 -16.37 -16.01
C ARG A 112 -12.58 -17.19 -15.10
N GLY A 113 -12.40 -17.10 -13.79
CA GLY A 113 -13.16 -17.87 -12.81
C GLY A 113 -12.82 -19.36 -12.72
N ASP A 114 -11.78 -19.83 -13.41
CA ASP A 114 -11.31 -21.21 -13.32
C ASP A 114 -10.62 -21.45 -11.96
N LYS A 115 -11.29 -22.21 -11.10
CA LYS A 115 -10.82 -22.57 -9.75
C LYS A 115 -9.46 -23.29 -9.79
N THR A 116 -9.23 -24.16 -10.76
CA THR A 116 -8.00 -24.96 -10.85
C THR A 116 -6.82 -24.06 -11.21
N LYS A 117 -7.00 -23.16 -12.18
CA LYS A 117 -5.99 -22.15 -12.52
C LYS A 117 -5.74 -21.18 -11.37
N LEU A 118 -6.80 -20.76 -10.68
CA LEU A 118 -6.69 -19.85 -9.53
C LEU A 118 -5.86 -20.48 -8.41
N ILE A 119 -6.19 -21.70 -7.99
CA ILE A 119 -5.44 -22.41 -6.95
C ILE A 119 -3.98 -22.61 -7.36
N LYS A 120 -3.73 -22.96 -8.63
CA LYS A 120 -2.37 -23.08 -9.16
C LYS A 120 -1.60 -21.76 -9.07
N ASN A 121 -2.23 -20.65 -9.46
CA ASN A 121 -1.59 -19.34 -9.46
C ASN A 121 -1.33 -18.83 -8.04
N ILE A 122 -2.26 -19.06 -7.10
CA ILE A 122 -2.10 -18.64 -5.69
C ILE A 122 -1.09 -19.51 -4.94
N ARG A 123 -0.98 -20.81 -5.27
CA ARG A 123 0.01 -21.71 -4.65
C ARG A 123 1.47 -21.30 -4.92
N ASN A 124 1.70 -20.48 -5.94
CA ASN A 124 3.04 -19.93 -6.22
C ASN A 124 3.29 -18.58 -5.53
N ILE A 125 2.30 -18.06 -4.79
CA ILE A 125 2.37 -16.77 -4.06
C ILE A 125 2.51 -17.01 -2.54
N ILE A 126 2.03 -18.16 -2.04
CA ILE A 126 2.15 -18.62 -0.65
C ILE A 126 3.24 -19.68 -0.57
#